data_AF-A0AAW0FMG9-F1
#
_entry.id   AF-A0AAW0FMG9-F1
#
_cell.length_a   1.000
_cell.length_b   1.000
_cell.length_c   1.000
_cell.angle_alpha   90.00
_cell.angle_beta   90.00
_cell.angle_gamma   90.00
#
_symmetry.space_group_name_H-M   'P 1'
#
loop_
_entity.id
_entity.type
_entity.pdbx_description
1 polymer ?
#
loop_
_entity_poly.entity_id
_entity_poly.type
_entity_poly.pdbx_seq_one_letter_code
_entity_poly.pdbx_strand_id
1 'polypeptide(L)'
;MLATGGSAMMAVEVLLSRGVKMNRILFLNLLAAPEGIKAFQDKYPEVKIITGGIDEKLDENKYIVPGLNLINPGSAGPYSQ
;
A
#
# COMPACT_ATOMS: atom_id res chain seq x y z
N MET A 1 -3.37 -3.17 -2.78
CA MET A 1 -3.52 -2.21 -1.66
C MET A 1 -2.28 -2.28 -0.79
N LEU A 2 -1.91 -1.19 -0.14
CA LEU A 2 -0.76 -1.14 0.76
C LEU A 2 -1.25 -1.00 2.21
N ALA A 3 -1.68 -2.12 2.81
CA ALA A 3 -2.08 -2.19 4.21
C ALA A 3 -0.83 -2.28 5.11
N THR A 4 -0.42 -3.46 5.55
CA THR A 4 0.86 -3.65 6.27
C THR A 4 2.09 -3.60 5.36
N GLY A 5 1.88 -3.72 4.04
CA GLY A 5 2.94 -3.72 3.03
C GLY A 5 3.62 -5.06 2.77
N GLY A 6 3.39 -6.10 3.57
CA GLY A 6 4.12 -7.37 3.51
C GLY A 6 4.22 -7.99 2.11
N SER A 7 3.10 -8.11 1.40
CA SER A 7 3.08 -8.69 0.04
C SER A 7 3.84 -7.84 -0.97
N ALA A 8 3.76 -6.51 -0.87
CA ALA A 8 4.48 -5.60 -1.76
C ALA A 8 5.99 -5.66 -1.50
N MET A 9 6.41 -5.75 -0.23
CA MET A 9 7.81 -5.92 0.14
C MET A 9 8.39 -7.22 -0.42
N MET A 10 7.68 -8.33 -0.27
CA MET A 10 8.07 -9.63 -0.85
C MET A 10 8.22 -9.54 -2.38
N ALA A 11 7.31 -8.86 -3.07
CA ALA A 11 7.41 -8.66 -4.52
C ALA A 11 8.67 -7.86 -4.90
N VAL A 12 9.02 -6.82 -4.14
CA VAL A 12 10.27 -6.07 -4.33
C VAL A 12 11.50 -6.96 -4.13
N GLU A 13 11.53 -7.80 -3.08
CA GLU A 13 12.64 -8.73 -2.84
C GLU A 13 12.88 -9.69 -4.02
N VAL A 14 11.80 -10.18 -4.63
CA VAL A 14 11.90 -11.04 -5.81
C VAL A 14 12.50 -10.28 -7.01
N LEU A 15 12.18 -9.00 -7.19
CA LEU A 15 12.78 -8.20 -8.26
C LEU A 15 14.26 -7.90 -7.99
N LEU A 16 14.59 -7.50 -6.75
CA LEU A 16 15.96 -7.22 -6.35
C LEU A 16 16.86 -8.46 -6.46
N SER A 17 16.38 -9.64 -6.04
CA SER A 17 17.12 -10.90 -6.15
C SER A 17 17.38 -11.33 -7.60
N ARG A 18 16.62 -10.80 -8.56
CA ARG A 18 16.82 -10.97 -10.01
C ARG A 18 17.66 -9.85 -10.65
N GLY A 19 18.26 -8.97 -9.85
CA GLY A 19 19.15 -7.90 -10.32
C GLY A 19 18.44 -6.64 -10.80
N VAL A 20 17.12 -6.50 -10.59
CA VAL A 20 16.43 -5.24 -10.86
C VAL A 20 16.92 -4.19 -9.86
N LYS A 21 17.36 -3.03 -10.35
CA LYS A 21 17.78 -1.93 -9.47
C LYS A 21 16.57 -1.33 -8.76
N MET A 22 16.71 -1.05 -7.47
CA MET A 22 15.63 -0.52 -6.63
C MET A 22 14.97 0.73 -7.22
N ASN A 23 15.77 1.70 -7.70
CA ASN A 23 15.31 2.93 -8.35
C ASN A 23 14.59 2.75 -9.71
N ARG A 24 14.53 1.52 -10.23
CA ARG A 24 13.76 1.17 -11.44
C ARG A 24 12.44 0.49 -11.12
N ILE A 25 12.08 0.38 -9.83
CA ILE A 25 10.82 -0.21 -9.40
C ILE A 25 9.84 0.92 -9.08
N LEU A 26 8.65 0.83 -9.68
CA LEU A 26 7.51 1.70 -9.41
C LEU A 26 6.39 0.83 -8.83
N PHE A 27 6.00 1.09 -7.58
CA PHE A 27 4.88 0.41 -6.95
C PHE A 27 3.60 1.24 -7.13
N LEU A 28 2.76 0.81 -8.07
CA LEU A 28 1.44 1.39 -8.33
C LEU A 28 0.37 0.65 -7.51
N ASN A 29 -0.44 1.39 -6.74
CA ASN A 29 -1.56 0.82 -5.99
C ASN A 29 -2.77 1.76 -5.96
N LEU A 30 -3.92 1.25 -5.50
CA LEU A 30 -5.15 2.04 -5.40
C LEU A 30 -5.26 2.81 -4.08
N LEU A 31 -4.99 2.14 -2.96
CA LEU A 31 -5.19 2.67 -1.61
C LEU A 31 -4.09 2.17 -0.68
N ALA A 32 -3.62 3.06 0.20
CA ALA A 32 -2.56 2.80 1.17
C ALA A 32 -2.90 3.32 2.58
N ALA A 33 -2.35 2.66 3.60
CA ALA A 33 -2.33 3.16 4.97
C ALA A 33 -0.95 3.78 5.30
N PRO A 34 -0.86 4.84 6.11
CA PRO A 34 0.39 5.51 6.49
C PRO A 34 1.43 4.54 7.09
N GLU A 35 0.99 3.59 7.90
CA GLU A 35 1.84 2.58 8.52
C GLU A 35 2.50 1.67 7.48
N GLY A 36 1.74 1.29 6.45
CA GLY A 36 2.23 0.51 5.31
C GLY A 36 3.21 1.27 4.44
N ILE A 37 2.92 2.54 4.16
CA ILE A 37 3.82 3.43 3.41
C ILE A 37 5.14 3.55 4.16
N LYS A 38 5.09 3.85 5.46
CA LYS A 38 6.29 4.01 6.29
C LYS A 38 7.11 2.73 6.30
N ALA A 39 6.50 1.58 6.61
CA ALA A 39 7.20 0.30 6.66
C ALA A 39 7.84 -0.07 5.32
N PHE A 40 7.16 0.24 4.20
CA PHE A 40 7.68 -0.02 2.87
C PHE A 40 8.84 0.92 2.51
N GLN A 41 8.70 2.23 2.76
CA GLN A 41 9.73 3.22 2.45
C GLN A 41 10.98 3.10 3.33
N ASP A 42 10.81 2.74 4.61
CA ASP A 42 11.93 2.45 5.52
C ASP A 42 12.82 1.32 4.96
N LYS A 43 12.21 0.32 4.31
CA LYS A 43 12.92 -0.84 3.75
C LYS A 43 13.40 -0.64 2.31
N TYR A 44 12.65 0.11 1.50
CA TYR A 44 12.93 0.32 0.08
C TYR A 44 12.84 1.80 -0.32
N PRO A 45 13.77 2.65 0.17
CA PRO A 45 13.69 4.10 0.05
C PRO A 45 13.77 4.63 -1.39
N GLU A 46 14.34 3.85 -2.31
CA GLU A 46 14.44 4.24 -3.73
C GLU A 46 13.23 3.79 -4.58
N VAL A 47 12.33 2.96 -4.03
CA VAL A 47 11.12 2.53 -4.74
C VAL A 47 10.08 3.64 -4.69
N LYS A 48 9.65 4.10 -5.86
CA LYS A 48 8.58 5.11 -5.95
C LYS A 48 7.23 4.47 -5.72
N ILE A 49 6.41 5.07 -4.86
CA ILE A 49 5.02 4.67 -4.63
C ILE A 49 4.10 5.66 -5.34
N ILE A 50 3.19 5.16 -6.17
CA ILE A 50 2.05 5.92 -6.68
C ILE A 50 0.79 5.26 -6.15
N THR A 51 -0.05 6.04 -5.48
CA THR A 51 -1.31 5.56 -4.91
C THR A 51 -2.46 6.48 -5.29
N GLY A 52 -3.65 5.91 -5.48
CA GLY A 52 -4.88 6.68 -5.75
C GLY A 52 -5.43 7.38 -4.51
N GLY A 53 -5.13 6.87 -3.31
CA GLY A 53 -5.58 7.44 -2.05
C GLY A 53 -4.78 6.95 -0.86
N ILE A 54 -4.75 7.76 0.19
CA ILE A 54 -4.19 7.41 1.50
C ILE A 54 -5.30 7.59 2.51
N ASP A 55 -5.64 6.52 3.20
CA ASP A 55 -6.64 6.50 4.27
C ASP A 55 -5.98 6.67 5.64
N GLU A 56 -6.77 6.77 6.71
CA GLU A 56 -6.29 7.26 8.00
C GLU A 56 -5.27 6.33 8.66
N LYS A 57 -5.57 5.03 8.72
CA LYS A 57 -4.81 4.08 9.53
C LYS A 57 -5.15 2.63 9.22
N LEU A 58 -4.42 1.73 9.88
CA LEU A 58 -4.83 0.35 10.05
C LEU A 58 -5.64 0.15 11.34
N ASP A 59 -6.65 -0.73 11.30
CA ASP A 59 -7.31 -1.22 12.52
C ASP A 59 -6.53 -2.37 13.19
N GLU A 60 -7.10 -2.94 14.24
CA GLU A 60 -6.53 -4.08 14.98
C GLU A 60 -6.35 -5.34 14.11
N ASN A 61 -7.22 -5.53 13.11
CA ASN A 61 -7.19 -6.63 12.16
C ASN A 61 -6.34 -6.34 10.91
N LYS A 62 -5.67 -5.17 10.88
CA LYS A 62 -4.83 -4.70 9.77
C LYS A 62 -5.59 -4.39 8.49
N TYR A 63 -6.88 -4.07 8.58
CA TYR A 63 -7.63 -3.45 7.49
C TYR A 63 -7.35 -1.95 7.43
N ILE A 64 -7.33 -1.41 6.22
CA ILE A 64 -7.24 0.04 5.98
C ILE A 64 -8.60 0.64 6.33
N VAL A 65 -8.62 1.68 7.16
CA VAL A 65 -9.83 2.39 7.60
C VAL A 65 -9.72 3.86 7.21
N PRO A 66 -10.75 4.47 6.59
CA PRO A 66 -12.09 3.93 6.29
C PRO A 66 -12.13 2.82 5.22
N GLY A 67 -11.10 2.71 4.39
CA GLY A 67 -10.98 1.65 3.39
C GLY A 67 -11.83 1.90 2.14
N LEU A 68 -11.70 0.98 1.19
CA LEU A 68 -12.63 0.89 0.07
C LEU A 68 -13.88 0.13 0.55
N ASN A 69 -15.06 0.74 0.47
CA ASN A 69 -16.37 0.18 0.88
C ASN A 69 -16.80 -1.10 0.13
N LEU A 70 -15.89 -1.85 -0.47
CA LEU A 70 -16.16 -3.09 -1.20
C LEU A 70 -16.78 -4.18 -0.30
N ILE A 71 -16.57 -4.11 1.02
CA ILE A 71 -17.11 -5.09 1.98
C ILE A 71 -18.48 -4.66 2.53
N ASN A 72 -18.81 -3.35 2.50
CA ASN A 72 -20.09 -2.82 2.99
C ASN A 72 -20.72 -1.89 1.96
N PRO A 73 -21.53 -2.42 1.01
CA PRO A 73 -22.18 -1.62 -0.02
C PRO A 73 -23.17 -0.55 0.50
N GLY A 74 -23.42 -0.49 1.81
CA GLY A 74 -24.24 0.54 2.46
C GLY A 74 -23.47 1.62 3.22
N SER A 75 -22.14 1.52 3.38
CA SER A 75 -21.35 2.60 3.98
C SER A 75 -20.86 3.53 2.87
N ALA A 76 -21.36 4.77 2.87
CA ALA A 76 -20.79 5.85 2.05
C ALA A 76 -19.41 6.21 2.61
N GLY A 77 -18.40 5.41 2.28
CA GLY A 77 -17.02 5.80 2.57
C GLY A 77 -16.60 6.93 1.62
N PRO A 78 -15.45 7.56 1.89
CA PRO A 78 -15.11 8.89 1.37
C PRO A 78 -14.92 8.97 -0.15
N TYR A 79 -14.98 7.83 -0.84
CA TYR A 79 -14.76 7.70 -2.28
C TYR A 79 -16.04 7.41 -3.09
N SER A 80 -17.23 7.37 -2.46
CA SER A 80 -18.50 7.34 -3.18
C SER A 80 -18.88 8.76 -3.60
N GLN A 81 -18.55 9.14 -4.82
CA GLN A 81 -19.24 10.22 -5.54
C GLN A 81 -20.45 9.64 -6.28
#